data_AF-A0A357SYV7-F1
#
_entry.id   AF-A0A357SYV7-F1
#
_cell.length_a   1.000
_cell.length_b   1.000
_cell.length_c   1.000
_cell.angle_alpha   90.00
_cell.angle_beta   90.00
_cell.angle_gamma   90.00
#
_symmetry.space_group_name_H-M   'P 1'
#
loop_
_entity.id
_entity.type
_entity.pdbx_description
1 polymer ?
#
loop_
_entity_poly.entity_id
_entity_poly.type
_entity_poly.pdbx_seq_one_letter_code
_entity_poly.pdbx_strand_id
1 'polypeptide(L)'
;MYSFSGLSNTLTGNKYGCWYKFYCRYVLELPSRPGLPLIFGKACHAVIETAIKAGNAEIMPALCQVVVSASDLEEQKEDLEKCVQASSVLDAINAGGEVEEYF
;
A
#
# COMPACT_ATOMS: atom_id res chain seq x y z
N MET A 1 -4.88 19.55 0.27
CA MET A 1 -5.03 18.85 1.57
C MET A 1 -5.83 17.58 1.29
N TYR A 2 -5.16 16.44 1.14
CA TYR A 2 -5.81 15.16 0.83
C TYR A 2 -6.02 14.41 2.16
N SER A 3 -7.28 14.29 2.58
CA SER A 3 -7.65 13.47 3.74
C SER A 3 -7.98 12.06 3.25
N PHE A 4 -7.20 11.09 3.72
CA PHE A 4 -7.33 9.65 3.43
C PHE A 4 -8.14 8.91 4.51
N SER A 5 -9.08 9.59 5.16
CA SER A 5 -10.01 8.92 6.07
C SER A 5 -11.28 8.55 5.29
N GLY A 6 -11.50 7.26 5.08
CA GLY A 6 -12.68 6.71 4.39
C GLY A 6 -14.03 6.99 5.07
N LEU A 7 -14.08 7.91 6.04
CA LEU A 7 -15.28 8.40 6.70
C LEU A 7 -15.67 9.75 6.10
N SER A 8 -16.52 9.68 5.08
CA SER A 8 -17.17 10.86 4.51
C SER A 8 -18.15 11.42 5.55
N ASN A 9 -17.79 12.55 6.16
CA ASN A 9 -18.67 13.28 7.07
C ASN A 9 -19.98 13.65 6.35
N THR A 10 -21.10 13.23 6.94
CA THR A 10 -22.49 13.45 6.48
C THR A 10 -22.97 14.89 6.72
N LEU A 11 -22.16 15.89 6.37
CA LEU A 11 -22.58 17.29 6.40
C LEU A 11 -23.19 17.65 5.04
N THR A 12 -24.49 17.96 5.06
CA THR A 12 -25.39 18.19 3.91
C THR A 12 -24.98 19.30 2.94
N GLY A 13 -23.85 20.00 3.18
CA GLY A 13 -23.40 21.13 2.38
C GLY A 13 -22.07 20.94 1.64
N ASN A 14 -21.38 19.80 1.75
CA ASN A 14 -20.00 19.69 1.25
C ASN A 14 -19.77 18.47 0.34
N LYS A 15 -19.42 18.75 -0.93
CA LYS A 15 -18.55 18.07 -1.93
C LYS A 15 -18.12 16.58 -1.82
N TYR A 16 -18.69 15.74 -0.96
CA TYR A 16 -18.25 14.36 -0.74
C TYR A 16 -19.42 13.37 -0.57
N GLY A 17 -19.51 12.42 -1.52
CA GLY A 17 -20.12 11.10 -1.33
C GLY A 17 -21.50 10.87 -1.94
N CYS A 18 -21.58 10.01 -2.98
CA CYS A 18 -22.83 9.44 -3.47
C CYS A 18 -23.38 8.41 -2.47
N TRP A 19 -24.61 8.59 -1.97
CA TRP A 19 -25.28 7.70 -1.00
C TRP A 19 -25.32 6.24 -1.45
N TYR A 20 -25.48 6.02 -2.76
CA TYR A 20 -25.44 4.67 -3.35
C TYR A 20 -24.09 3.99 -3.12
N LYS A 21 -22.98 4.71 -3.26
CA LYS A 21 -21.63 4.18 -3.02
C LYS A 21 -21.42 3.80 -1.55
N PHE A 22 -21.97 4.58 -0.62
CA PHE A 22 -21.95 4.26 0.81
C PHE A 22 -22.73 2.95 1.08
N TYR A 23 -23.96 2.86 0.60
CA TYR A 23 -24.81 1.68 0.79
C TYR A 23 -24.16 0.41 0.22
N CYS A 24 -23.66 0.47 -1.02
CA CYS A 24 -22.97 -0.67 -1.63
C CYS A 24 -21.73 -1.12 -0.84
N ARG A 25 -20.94 -0.18 -0.32
CA ARG A 25 -19.67 -0.49 0.34
C ARG A 25 -19.84 -0.93 1.79
N TYR A 26 -20.72 -0.28 2.55
CA TYR A 26 -20.79 -0.44 4.00
C TYR A 26 -22.04 -1.18 4.48
N VAL A 27 -23.11 -1.24 3.67
CA VAL A 27 -24.33 -1.99 4.04
C VAL A 27 -24.38 -3.33 3.33
N LEU A 28 -24.08 -3.36 2.03
CA LEU A 28 -24.02 -4.60 1.24
C LEU A 28 -22.64 -5.28 1.28
N GLU A 29 -21.64 -4.63 1.88
CA GLU A 29 -20.25 -5.13 2.00
C GLU A 29 -19.65 -5.58 0.66
N LEU A 30 -20.06 -4.94 -0.45
CA LEU A 30 -19.56 -5.33 -1.76
C LEU A 30 -18.06 -5.01 -1.87
N PRO A 31 -17.22 -5.98 -2.29
CA PRO A 31 -15.80 -5.78 -2.36
C PRO A 31 -15.47 -4.74 -3.42
N SER A 32 -14.84 -3.64 -3.00
CA SER A 32 -14.27 -2.68 -3.93
C SER A 32 -12.98 -3.27 -4.49
N ARG A 33 -12.85 -3.30 -5.82
CA ARG A 33 -11.54 -3.55 -6.43
C ARG A 33 -10.62 -2.36 -6.13
N PRO A 34 -9.44 -2.57 -5.54
CA PRO A 34 -8.48 -1.50 -5.33
C PRO A 34 -7.99 -0.98 -6.69
N GLY A 35 -7.78 0.33 -6.79
CA GLY A 35 -7.10 0.90 -7.95
C GLY A 35 -5.60 0.61 -7.90
N LEU A 36 -4.93 0.71 -9.04
CA LEU A 36 -3.49 0.46 -9.19
C LEU A 36 -2.61 1.16 -8.13
N PRO A 37 -2.82 2.44 -7.77
CA PRO A 37 -1.99 3.09 -6.74
C PRO A 37 -2.08 2.43 -5.36
N LEU A 38 -3.26 1.90 -5.01
CA LEU A 38 -3.45 1.22 -3.73
C LEU A 38 -2.84 -0.18 -3.74
N ILE A 39 -2.85 -0.86 -4.88
CA ILE A 39 -2.18 -2.16 -5.06
C ILE A 39 -0.66 -1.95 -4.93
N PHE A 40 -0.12 -0.94 -5.62
CA PHE A 40 1.30 -0.60 -5.57
C PHE A 40 1.77 -0.27 -4.15
N GLY A 41 1.07 0.62 -3.44
CA GLY A 41 1.44 0.96 -2.05
C GLY A 41 1.44 -0.26 -1.12
N LYS A 42 0.44 -1.14 -1.24
CA LYS A 42 0.39 -2.40 -0.48
C LYS A 42 1.55 -3.34 -0.81
N ALA A 43 1.95 -3.40 -2.07
CA ALA A 43 3.10 -4.18 -2.49
C ALA A 43 4.40 -3.68 -1.85
N CYS A 44 4.63 -2.37 -1.85
CA CYS A 44 5.78 -1.76 -1.15
C CYS A 44 5.78 -2.15 0.34
N HIS A 45 4.67 -1.95 1.03
CA HIS A 45 4.57 -2.25 2.47
C HIS A 45 4.83 -3.73 2.74
N ALA A 46 4.23 -4.63 1.96
CA ALA A 46 4.40 -6.07 2.14
C ALA A 46 5.86 -6.51 2.00
N VAL A 47 6.57 -5.99 0.99
CA VAL A 47 7.99 -6.31 0.78
C VAL A 47 8.84 -5.79 1.95
N ILE A 48 8.65 -4.53 2.34
CA ILE A 48 9.46 -3.88 3.37
C ILE A 48 9.21 -4.50 4.75
N GLU A 49 7.96 -4.70 5.14
CA GLU A 49 7.63 -5.36 6.40
C GLU A 49 8.26 -6.75 6.50
N THR A 50 8.24 -7.49 5.40
CA THR A 50 8.80 -8.85 5.36
C THR A 50 10.32 -8.80 5.47
N ALA A 51 10.98 -7.86 4.79
CA ALA A 51 12.44 -7.67 4.87
C ALA A 51 12.89 -7.24 6.29
N ILE A 52 12.15 -6.34 6.93
CA ILE A 52 12.37 -5.93 8.33
C ILE A 52 12.23 -7.12 9.27
N LYS A 53 11.12 -7.88 9.16
CA LYS A 53 10.89 -9.07 10.01
C LYS A 53 11.97 -10.14 9.82
N ALA A 54 12.53 -10.24 8.61
CA ALA A 54 13.63 -11.15 8.30
C ALA A 54 15.02 -10.60 8.70
N GLY A 55 15.14 -9.29 8.95
CA GLY A 55 16.42 -8.60 9.18
C GLY A 55 17.39 -8.75 8.00
N ASN A 56 16.87 -8.91 6.78
CA ASN A 56 17.68 -9.20 5.60
C ASN A 56 17.18 -8.39 4.41
N ALA A 57 17.99 -7.49 3.89
CA ALA A 57 17.66 -6.69 2.70
C ALA A 57 17.91 -7.45 1.38
N GLU A 58 18.73 -8.51 1.39
CA GLU A 58 19.07 -9.26 0.18
C GLU A 58 17.88 -10.04 -0.40
N ILE A 59 16.84 -10.29 0.41
CA ILE A 59 15.63 -10.99 -0.05
C ILE A 59 14.67 -10.08 -0.83
N MET A 60 14.87 -8.76 -0.82
CA MET A 60 13.93 -7.80 -1.39
C MET A 60 13.65 -7.99 -2.89
N PRO A 61 14.65 -8.27 -3.76
CA PRO A 61 14.38 -8.55 -5.18
C PRO A 61 13.50 -9.79 -5.38
N ALA A 62 13.72 -10.83 -4.58
CA ALA A 62 12.89 -12.04 -4.62
C ALA A 62 11.46 -11.75 -4.14
N LEU A 63 11.31 -10.97 -3.06
CA LEU A 63 10.00 -10.55 -2.57
C LEU A 63 9.25 -9.68 -3.58
N CYS A 64 9.92 -8.75 -4.26
CA CYS A 64 9.32 -7.95 -5.33
C CYS A 64 8.83 -8.84 -6.46
N GLN A 65 9.63 -9.81 -6.91
CA GLN A 65 9.21 -10.75 -7.95
C GLN A 65 7.98 -11.57 -7.53
N VAL A 66 7.93 -12.04 -6.28
CA VAL A 66 6.79 -12.81 -5.77
C VAL A 66 5.53 -11.95 -5.72
N VAL A 67 5.62 -10.74 -5.17
CA VAL A 67 4.46 -9.84 -5.04
C VAL A 67 3.95 -9.40 -6.41
N VAL A 68 4.84 -9.08 -7.35
CA VAL A 68 4.48 -8.75 -8.73
C VAL A 68 3.80 -9.93 -9.41
N SER A 69 4.34 -11.14 -9.29
CA SER A 69 3.75 -12.33 -9.92
C SER A 69 2.35 -12.71 -9.38
N ALA A 70 1.99 -12.19 -8.20
CA ALA A 70 0.70 -12.40 -7.56
C ALA A 70 -0.26 -11.19 -7.73
N SER A 71 0.14 -10.14 -8.44
CA SER A 71 -0.57 -8.85 -8.53
C SER A 71 -0.59 -8.30 -9.96
N ASP A 72 -1.41 -7.28 -10.20
CA ASP A 72 -1.46 -6.57 -11.50
C ASP A 72 -0.34 -5.51 -11.60
N LEU A 73 0.91 -5.86 -11.28
CA LEU A 73 2.03 -4.92 -11.15
C LEU A 73 3.23 -5.20 -12.07
N GLU A 74 3.09 -6.08 -13.07
CA GLU A 74 4.19 -6.51 -13.96
C GLU A 74 4.94 -5.32 -14.60
N GLU A 75 4.20 -4.30 -15.03
CA GLU A 75 4.76 -3.09 -15.65
C GLU A 75 5.43 -2.14 -14.64
N GLN A 76 5.11 -2.26 -13.35
CA GLN A 76 5.61 -1.39 -12.28
C GLN A 76 6.71 -2.05 -11.44
N LYS A 77 7.21 -3.22 -11.86
CA LYS A 77 8.23 -3.97 -11.10
C LYS A 77 9.48 -3.13 -10.81
N GLU A 78 10.02 -2.44 -11.81
CA GLU A 78 11.23 -1.62 -11.64
C GLU A 78 11.01 -0.47 -10.65
N ASP A 79 9.82 0.13 -10.66
CA ASP A 79 9.48 1.23 -9.76
C ASP A 79 9.25 0.72 -8.34
N LEU A 80 8.64 -0.47 -8.19
CA LEU A 80 8.54 -1.15 -6.91
C LEU A 80 9.93 -1.41 -6.31
N GLU A 81 10.85 -1.98 -7.10
CA GLU A 81 12.23 -2.25 -6.66
C GLU A 81 12.96 -0.98 -6.22
N LYS A 82 12.84 0.12 -6.98
CA LYS A 82 13.41 1.42 -6.59
C LYS A 82 12.82 1.94 -5.29
N CYS A 83 11.50 1.85 -5.11
CA CYS A 83 10.83 2.34 -3.90
C CYS A 83 11.26 1.56 -2.66
N VAL A 84 11.35 0.24 -2.74
CA VAL A 84 11.69 -0.58 -1.59
C VAL A 84 13.21 -0.53 -1.28
N GLN A 85 14.06 -0.25 -2.27
CA GLN A 85 15.52 -0.11 -2.06
C GLN A 85 15.96 1.32 -1.70
N ALA A 86 15.04 2.22 -1.37
CA ALA A 86 15.40 3.55 -0.88
C ALA A 86 16.28 3.45 0.37
N SER A 87 17.25 4.37 0.51
CA SER A 87 18.24 4.31 1.60
C SER A 87 17.60 4.28 2.99
N SER A 88 16.53 5.06 3.19
CA SER A 88 15.75 5.06 4.43
C SER A 88 15.15 3.70 4.78
N VAL A 89 14.76 2.92 3.78
CA VAL A 89 14.19 1.58 3.96
C VAL A 89 15.28 0.58 4.34
N LEU A 90 16.44 0.65 3.70
CA LEU A 90 17.59 -0.19 4.04
C LEU A 90 18.07 0.07 5.47
N ASP A 91 18.10 1.34 5.88
CA ASP A 91 18.43 1.74 7.26
C ASP A 91 17.40 1.17 8.26
N ALA A 92 16.11 1.20 7.92
CA ALA A 92 15.04 0.65 8.76
C ALA A 92 15.14 -0.88 8.93
N ILE A 93 15.49 -1.61 7.88
CA ILE A 93 15.70 -3.07 7.93
C ILE A 93 16.84 -3.41 8.89
N ASN A 94 17.92 -2.64 8.86
CA ASN A 94 19.07 -2.86 9.74
C ASN A 94 18.79 -2.46 11.20
N ALA A 95 17.94 -1.46 11.42
CA ALA A 95 17.56 -0.99 12.75
C ALA A 95 16.43 -1.82 13.40
N GLY A 96 15.69 -2.62 12.61
CA GLY A 96 14.50 -3.34 13.06
C GLY A 96 13.30 -2.43 13.33
N GLY A 97 13.15 -1.34 12.57
CA GLY A 97 12.08 -0.34 12.71
C GLY A 97 10.70 -0.82 12.25
N GLU A 98 9.68 0.04 12.35
CA GLU A 98 8.33 -0.24 11.82
C GLU A 98 8.08 0.50 10.50
N VAL A 99 7.27 -0.08 9.61
CA VAL A 99 7.05 0.45 8.25
C VAL A 99 6.33 1.80 8.22
N GLU A 100 5.45 2.07 9.19
CA GLU A 100 4.69 3.32 9.30
C GLU A 100 5.56 4.55 9.66
N GLU A 101 6.82 4.38 10.09
CA GLU A 101 7.70 5.51 10.38
C GLU A 101 8.31 6.14 9.10
N TYR A 102 8.20 5.47 7.95
CA TYR A 102 8.93 5.83 6.72
C TYR A 102 8.03 6.10 5.50
N PHE A 103 6.70 6.00 5.65
CA PHE A 103 5.68 6.23 4.60
C PHE A 103 4.55 7.13 5.11
#